data_AF-L5KHK6-F1
#
_entry.id   AF-L5KHK6-F1
#
_cell.length_a   1.000
_cell.length_b   1.000
_cell.length_c   1.000
_cell.angle_alpha   90.00
_cell.angle_beta   90.00
_cell.angle_gamma   90.00
#
_symmetry.space_group_name_H-M   'P 1'
#
loop_
_entity.id
_entity.type
_entity.pdbx_description
1 polymer ?
#
loop_
_entity_poly.entity_id
_entity_poly.type
_entity_poly.pdbx_seq_one_letter_code
_entity_poly.pdbx_strand_id
1 'polypeptide(L)'
;MERTLRNVLVVSLGFLLLFTAYGGLQSLQSSLYSEEGLGVTVLSTLYGAVLLSSMLLPPLLIRTLGCKWTIVASMSCYVAFSLGNFYASWYTLIPTSILLGLGAAPLWSAQGTYLTLMGNVQAEEAGRVARDVVNRYFGIFFLIFQSSGVWGNLISSLVFGQLPTHEPIPEQQLLSCGARDCLMAKAPTNSTQRVPQKLIYTLLGIYTVLYGVLFEKDKEAAFANYRLGEALGFVVAFGYSAFLCVSVKLYILLGVLCLTMAAYGIVEYQESQDLGRPPAGGATRPAEEGETQTKM
;
A
#
# COMPACT_ATOMS: atom_id res chain seq x y z
N MET A 1 22.33 -6.72 -22.76
CA MET A 1 21.30 -6.64 -21.70
C MET A 1 20.28 -7.73 -21.96
N GLU A 2 19.99 -8.57 -20.97
CA GLU A 2 19.01 -9.65 -21.07
C GLU A 2 17.61 -9.07 -21.39
N ARG A 3 16.81 -9.78 -22.19
CA ARG A 3 15.49 -9.30 -22.65
C ARG A 3 14.53 -9.09 -21.48
N THR A 4 14.52 -10.02 -20.54
CA THR A 4 13.77 -10.00 -19.27
C THR A 4 14.16 -8.77 -18.42
N LEU A 5 15.45 -8.52 -18.23
CA LEU A 5 15.96 -7.35 -17.51
C LEU A 5 15.54 -6.04 -18.17
N ARG A 6 15.63 -5.94 -19.51
CA ARG A 6 15.14 -4.77 -20.25
C ARG A 6 13.64 -4.54 -20.01
N ASN A 7 12.84 -5.61 -20.03
CA ASN A 7 11.41 -5.51 -19.77
C ASN A 7 11.12 -5.06 -18.33
N VAL A 8 11.86 -5.55 -17.34
CA VAL A 8 11.75 -5.10 -15.94
C VAL A 8 12.07 -3.63 -15.83
N LEU A 9 13.17 -3.16 -16.44
CA LEU A 9 13.56 -1.75 -16.41
C LEU A 9 12.50 -0.83 -17.04
N VAL A 10 11.89 -1.26 -18.15
CA VAL A 10 10.79 -0.49 -18.79
C VAL A 10 9.59 -0.38 -17.86
N VAL A 11 9.20 -1.48 -17.21
CA VAL A 11 8.08 -1.47 -16.24
C VAL A 11 8.43 -0.59 -15.03
N SER A 12 9.64 -0.71 -14.47
CA SER A 12 10.10 0.13 -13.35
C SER A 12 10.07 1.61 -13.70
N LEU A 13 10.51 1.99 -14.91
CA LEU A 13 10.48 3.38 -15.36
C LEU A 13 9.03 3.88 -15.56
N GLY A 14 8.13 3.04 -16.06
CA GLY A 14 6.71 3.37 -16.15
C GLY A 14 6.08 3.65 -14.77
N PHE A 15 6.38 2.81 -13.78
CA PHE A 15 5.94 3.01 -12.39
C PHE A 15 6.56 4.28 -11.78
N LEU A 16 7.85 4.54 -12.03
CA LEU A 16 8.52 5.77 -11.58
C LEU A 16 7.74 7.01 -12.04
N LEU A 17 7.51 7.14 -13.35
CA LEU A 17 6.86 8.32 -13.93
C LEU A 17 5.42 8.47 -13.44
N LEU A 18 4.67 7.36 -13.38
CA LEU A 18 3.28 7.37 -12.93
C LEU A 18 3.15 7.80 -11.48
N PHE A 19 3.99 7.24 -10.59
CA PHE A 19 3.95 7.56 -9.16
C PHE A 19 4.65 8.86 -8.81
N THR A 20 5.54 9.39 -9.65
CA THR A 20 6.02 10.77 -9.49
C THR A 20 4.87 11.76 -9.70
N ALA A 21 4.04 11.56 -10.73
CA ALA A 21 2.87 12.39 -10.97
C ALA A 21 1.81 12.20 -9.86
N TYR A 22 1.42 10.95 -9.61
CA TYR A 22 0.38 10.64 -8.62
C TYR A 22 0.81 10.96 -7.18
N GLY A 23 2.05 10.66 -6.80
CA GLY A 23 2.54 10.84 -5.43
C GLY A 23 2.56 12.32 -5.01
N GLY A 24 2.92 13.23 -5.93
CA GLY A 24 2.83 14.67 -5.68
C GLY A 24 1.38 15.13 -5.44
N LEU A 25 0.46 14.72 -6.32
CA LEU A 25 -0.97 14.99 -6.19
C LEU A 25 -1.54 14.45 -4.87
N GLN A 26 -1.24 13.20 -4.56
CA GLN A 26 -1.72 12.50 -3.36
C GLN A 26 -1.29 13.20 -2.07
N SER A 27 -0.02 13.60 -1.96
CA SER A 27 0.51 14.31 -0.78
C SER A 27 -0.14 15.68 -0.57
N LEU A 28 -0.57 16.33 -1.65
CA LEU A 28 -1.15 17.66 -1.63
C LEU A 28 -2.68 17.67 -1.59
N GLN A 29 -3.34 16.53 -1.82
CA GLN A 29 -4.78 16.46 -2.06
C GLN A 29 -5.61 17.10 -0.92
N SER A 30 -5.25 16.81 0.34
CA SER A 30 -5.91 17.37 1.52
C SER A 30 -5.65 18.87 1.72
N SER A 31 -4.51 19.37 1.20
CA SER A 31 -4.13 20.78 1.26
C SER A 31 -4.75 21.60 0.14
N LEU A 32 -4.78 21.05 -1.09
CA LEU A 32 -5.36 21.69 -2.28
C LEU A 32 -6.88 21.81 -2.20
N TYR A 33 -7.53 20.83 -1.58
CA TYR A 33 -9.00 20.73 -1.52
C TYR A 33 -9.47 20.62 -0.06
N SER A 34 -9.13 21.62 0.74
CA SER A 34 -9.52 21.70 2.16
C SER A 34 -10.97 22.15 2.37
N GLU A 35 -11.54 22.90 1.41
CA GLU A 35 -12.94 23.33 1.41
C GLU A 35 -13.88 22.12 1.54
N GLU A 36 -14.75 22.15 2.55
CA GLU A 36 -15.70 21.08 2.90
C GLU A 36 -15.09 19.67 3.10
N GLY A 37 -13.77 19.56 3.23
CA GLY A 37 -13.08 18.27 3.39
C GLY A 37 -13.06 17.40 2.12
N LEU A 38 -13.20 18.00 0.94
CA LEU A 38 -13.19 17.29 -0.36
C LEU A 38 -11.95 16.41 -0.53
N GLY A 39 -10.75 16.93 -0.24
CA GLY A 39 -9.49 16.21 -0.42
C GLY A 39 -9.39 14.95 0.44
N VAL A 40 -9.79 15.04 1.71
CA VAL A 40 -9.84 13.89 2.63
C VAL A 40 -10.88 12.87 2.17
N THR A 41 -12.03 13.33 1.69
CA THR A 41 -13.09 12.44 1.16
C THR A 41 -12.61 11.70 -0.10
N VAL A 42 -11.89 12.37 -0.99
CA VAL A 42 -11.25 11.77 -2.17
C VAL A 42 -10.26 10.67 -1.78
N LEU A 43 -9.39 10.92 -0.80
CA LEU A 43 -8.47 9.92 -0.27
C LEU A 43 -9.21 8.74 0.37
N SER A 44 -10.23 9.00 1.20
CA SER A 44 -11.04 7.97 1.85
C SER A 44 -11.77 7.07 0.84
N THR A 45 -12.37 7.67 -0.19
CA THR A 45 -13.07 6.93 -1.26
C THR A 45 -12.09 6.13 -2.13
N LEU A 46 -10.91 6.69 -2.41
CA LEU A 46 -9.83 5.98 -3.10
C LEU A 46 -9.43 4.72 -2.33
N TYR A 47 -9.01 4.84 -1.07
CA TYR A 47 -8.55 3.70 -0.29
C TYR A 47 -9.69 2.72 0.03
N GLY A 48 -10.92 3.21 0.21
CA GLY A 48 -12.11 2.36 0.33
C GLY A 48 -12.34 1.52 -0.93
N ALA A 49 -12.13 2.10 -2.12
CA ALA A 49 -12.19 1.36 -3.36
C ALA A 49 -11.01 0.38 -3.53
N VAL A 50 -9.79 0.73 -3.08
CA VAL A 50 -8.66 -0.23 -3.04
C VAL A 50 -9.00 -1.44 -2.18
N LEU A 51 -9.59 -1.21 -1.01
CA LEU A 51 -10.01 -2.28 -0.10
C LEU A 51 -10.95 -3.26 -0.79
N LEU A 52 -12.01 -2.74 -1.43
CA LEU A 52 -12.97 -3.55 -2.19
C LEU A 52 -12.30 -4.25 -3.39
N SER A 53 -11.41 -3.55 -4.06
CA SER A 53 -10.69 -4.08 -5.20
C SER A 53 -9.81 -5.26 -4.84
N SER A 54 -9.09 -5.20 -3.72
CA SER A 54 -8.10 -6.20 -3.31
C SER A 54 -8.69 -7.59 -3.09
N MET A 55 -10.00 -7.72 -2.86
CA MET A 55 -10.63 -9.02 -2.61
C MET A 55 -10.83 -9.87 -3.88
N LEU A 56 -11.23 -9.26 -5.01
CA LEU A 56 -11.71 -10.01 -6.19
C LEU A 56 -11.08 -9.57 -7.51
N LEU A 57 -10.75 -8.29 -7.66
CA LEU A 57 -10.35 -7.75 -8.96
C LEU A 57 -8.97 -8.27 -9.41
N PRO A 58 -7.94 -8.40 -8.57
CA PRO A 58 -6.64 -8.89 -8.99
C PRO A 58 -6.67 -10.26 -9.68
N PRO A 59 -7.19 -11.35 -9.08
CA PRO A 59 -7.21 -12.66 -9.73
C PRO A 59 -8.10 -12.68 -10.98
N LEU A 60 -9.21 -11.94 -10.99
CA LEU A 60 -10.10 -11.85 -12.15
C LEU A 60 -9.42 -11.20 -13.35
N LEU A 61 -8.81 -10.02 -13.16
CA LEU A 61 -8.16 -9.29 -14.24
C LEU A 61 -6.91 -10.00 -14.74
N ILE A 62 -6.07 -10.54 -13.84
CA ILE A 62 -4.84 -11.22 -14.25
C ILE A 62 -5.16 -12.49 -15.05
N ARG A 63 -6.19 -13.25 -14.66
CA ARG A 63 -6.59 -14.46 -15.40
C ARG A 63 -7.21 -14.15 -16.76
N THR A 64 -7.94 -13.05 -16.91
CA THR A 64 -8.67 -12.72 -18.15
C THR A 64 -7.84 -11.91 -19.15
N LEU A 65 -7.16 -10.87 -18.67
CA LEU A 65 -6.40 -9.93 -19.51
C LEU A 65 -4.90 -10.28 -19.56
N GLY A 66 -4.41 -11.02 -18.57
CA GLY A 66 -2.98 -11.28 -18.38
C GLY A 66 -2.26 -10.11 -17.71
N CYS A 67 -1.12 -10.40 -17.06
CA CYS A 67 -0.38 -9.43 -16.25
C CYS A 67 -0.04 -8.12 -16.99
N LYS A 68 0.37 -8.21 -18.26
CA LYS A 68 0.81 -7.04 -19.05
C LYS A 68 -0.34 -6.05 -19.29
N TRP A 69 -1.49 -6.56 -19.73
CA TRP A 69 -2.66 -5.73 -20.01
C TRP A 69 -3.34 -5.25 -18.74
N THR A 70 -3.32 -6.04 -17.66
CA THR A 70 -3.77 -5.57 -16.34
C THR A 70 -2.97 -4.38 -15.86
N ILE A 71 -1.64 -4.38 -16.01
CA ILE A 71 -0.80 -3.21 -15.68
C ILE A 71 -1.23 -2.01 -16.51
N VAL A 72 -1.36 -2.14 -17.83
CA VAL A 72 -1.75 -1.02 -18.71
C VAL A 72 -3.14 -0.47 -18.36
N ALA A 73 -4.12 -1.35 -18.15
CA ALA A 73 -5.48 -0.97 -17.76
C ALA A 73 -5.48 -0.23 -16.42
N SER A 74 -4.79 -0.76 -15.41
CA SER A 74 -4.67 -0.10 -14.12
C SER A 74 -3.94 1.24 -14.20
N MET A 75 -2.86 1.35 -14.98
CA MET A 75 -2.16 2.62 -15.19
C MET A 75 -3.07 3.69 -15.80
N SER A 76 -4.01 3.29 -16.67
CA SER A 76 -4.99 4.23 -17.24
C SER A 76 -5.93 4.84 -16.17
N CYS A 77 -6.26 4.09 -15.12
CA CYS A 77 -7.05 4.62 -13.99
C CYS A 77 -6.29 5.71 -13.23
N TYR A 78 -4.98 5.58 -13.05
CA TYR A 78 -4.12 6.62 -12.45
C TYR A 78 -4.10 7.88 -13.31
N VAL A 79 -4.00 7.72 -14.63
CA VAL A 79 -4.04 8.86 -15.56
C VAL A 79 -5.41 9.55 -15.52
N ALA A 80 -6.51 8.79 -15.47
CA ALA A 80 -7.86 9.35 -15.37
C ALA A 80 -8.05 10.19 -14.10
N PHE A 81 -7.49 9.76 -12.96
CA PHE A 81 -7.49 10.56 -11.74
C PHE A 81 -6.67 11.86 -11.87
N SER A 82 -5.47 11.78 -12.46
CA SER A 82 -4.68 12.98 -12.73
C SER A 82 -5.40 13.96 -13.67
N LEU A 83 -6.10 13.46 -14.69
CA LEU A 83 -6.94 14.28 -15.58
C LEU A 83 -8.13 14.89 -14.84
N GLY A 84 -8.77 14.15 -13.94
CA GLY A 84 -9.86 14.64 -13.09
C GLY A 84 -9.46 15.82 -12.21
N ASN A 85 -8.18 15.93 -11.85
CA ASN A 85 -7.66 17.05 -11.05
C ASN A 85 -7.56 18.38 -11.84
N PHE A 86 -7.60 18.38 -13.18
CA PHE A 86 -7.65 19.64 -13.95
C PHE A 86 -8.99 20.37 -13.77
N TYR A 87 -10.07 19.64 -13.49
CA TYR A 87 -11.40 20.18 -13.21
C TYR A 87 -11.89 19.64 -11.87
N ALA A 88 -11.26 20.09 -10.79
CA ALA A 88 -11.52 19.59 -9.45
C ALA A 88 -12.92 19.99 -8.94
N SER A 89 -13.80 19.00 -8.83
CA SER A 89 -15.13 19.11 -8.24
C SER A 89 -15.51 17.78 -7.58
N TRP A 90 -16.54 17.80 -6.73
CA TRP A 90 -17.10 16.58 -6.14
C TRP A 90 -17.49 15.54 -7.20
N TYR A 91 -18.04 15.99 -8.34
CA TYR A 91 -18.51 15.10 -9.42
C TYR A 91 -17.40 14.53 -10.31
N THR A 92 -16.21 15.11 -10.30
CA THR A 92 -15.07 14.64 -11.09
C THR A 92 -14.08 13.85 -10.23
N LEU A 93 -13.75 14.36 -9.04
CA LEU A 93 -12.74 13.74 -8.17
C LEU A 93 -13.24 12.47 -7.48
N ILE A 94 -14.50 12.41 -7.03
CA ILE A 94 -15.01 11.20 -6.35
C ILE A 94 -15.12 10.00 -7.33
N PRO A 95 -15.66 10.14 -8.56
CA PRO A 95 -15.70 9.01 -9.47
C PRO A 95 -14.30 8.55 -9.92
N THR A 96 -13.40 9.50 -10.20
CA THR A 96 -12.03 9.16 -10.62
C THR A 96 -11.19 8.58 -9.48
N SER A 97 -11.44 8.95 -8.21
CA SER A 97 -10.78 8.34 -7.05
C SER A 97 -11.21 6.89 -6.83
N ILE A 98 -12.51 6.60 -7.02
CA ILE A 98 -13.02 5.23 -6.98
C ILE A 98 -12.43 4.41 -8.12
N LEU A 99 -12.43 4.95 -9.35
CA LEU A 99 -11.84 4.29 -10.52
C LEU A 99 -10.35 3.96 -10.28
N LEU A 100 -9.61 4.92 -9.74
CA LEU A 100 -8.22 4.73 -9.34
C LEU A 100 -8.07 3.64 -8.27
N GLY A 101 -8.89 3.67 -7.22
CA GLY A 101 -8.86 2.66 -6.16
C GLY A 101 -9.11 1.24 -6.70
N LEU A 102 -10.05 1.09 -7.64
CA LEU A 102 -10.31 -0.18 -8.35
C LEU A 102 -9.14 -0.62 -9.24
N GLY A 103 -8.35 0.32 -9.77
CA GLY A 103 -7.17 0.02 -10.57
C GLY A 103 -5.91 -0.28 -9.75
N ALA A 104 -5.82 0.23 -8.52
CA ALA A 104 -4.59 0.17 -7.72
C ALA A 104 -4.23 -1.24 -7.25
N ALA A 105 -5.18 -2.01 -6.72
CA ALA A 105 -4.88 -3.37 -6.25
C ALA A 105 -4.44 -4.31 -7.40
N PRO A 106 -5.15 -4.35 -8.56
CA PRO A 106 -4.71 -5.15 -9.70
C PRO A 106 -3.34 -4.72 -10.25
N LEU A 107 -3.00 -3.41 -10.20
CA LEU A 107 -1.71 -2.90 -10.66
C LEU A 107 -0.56 -3.58 -9.91
N TRP A 108 -0.65 -3.58 -8.58
CA TRP A 108 0.39 -4.09 -7.70
C TRP A 108 0.49 -5.61 -7.72
N SER A 109 -0.65 -6.31 -7.71
CA SER A 109 -0.66 -7.77 -7.86
C SER A 109 -0.11 -8.21 -9.21
N ALA A 110 -0.51 -7.55 -10.31
CA ALA A 110 0.00 -7.87 -11.65
C ALA A 110 1.49 -7.57 -11.77
N GLN A 111 1.99 -6.50 -11.14
CA GLN A 111 3.41 -6.16 -11.10
C GLN A 111 4.23 -7.19 -10.33
N GLY A 112 3.79 -7.61 -9.14
CA GLY A 112 4.46 -8.64 -8.35
C GLY A 112 4.53 -9.98 -9.08
N THR A 113 3.42 -10.39 -9.69
CA THR A 113 3.37 -11.60 -10.53
C THR A 113 4.27 -11.46 -11.76
N TYR A 114 4.26 -10.30 -12.42
CA TYR A 114 5.10 -10.04 -13.60
C TYR A 114 6.60 -10.15 -13.29
N LEU A 115 7.08 -9.53 -12.21
CA LEU A 115 8.49 -9.65 -11.81
C LEU A 115 8.86 -11.09 -11.45
N THR A 116 7.97 -11.80 -10.77
CA THR A 116 8.20 -13.21 -10.42
C THR A 116 8.30 -14.08 -11.65
N LEU A 117 7.40 -13.89 -12.63
CA LEU A 117 7.43 -14.63 -13.90
C LEU A 117 8.70 -14.32 -14.70
N MET A 118 9.06 -13.05 -14.86
CA MET A 118 10.27 -12.67 -15.58
C MET A 118 11.55 -13.16 -14.87
N GLY A 119 11.58 -13.12 -13.54
CA GLY A 119 12.70 -13.63 -12.76
C GLY A 119 12.86 -15.16 -12.87
N ASN A 120 11.74 -15.89 -12.88
CA ASN A 120 11.75 -17.34 -13.07
C ASN A 120 12.24 -17.73 -14.47
N VAL A 121 11.72 -17.07 -15.53
CA VAL A 121 12.17 -17.31 -16.92
C VAL A 121 13.66 -17.01 -17.05
N GLN A 122 14.14 -15.92 -16.47
CA GLN A 122 15.56 -15.59 -16.53
C GLN A 122 16.43 -16.59 -15.76
N ALA A 123 15.94 -17.10 -14.63
CA ALA A 123 16.66 -18.09 -13.84
C ALA A 123 16.80 -19.41 -14.59
N GLU A 124 15.76 -19.84 -15.31
CA GLU A 124 15.77 -21.01 -16.17
C GLU A 124 16.74 -20.85 -17.36
N GLU A 125 16.67 -19.72 -18.08
CA GLU A 125 17.57 -19.42 -19.20
C GLU A 125 19.05 -19.33 -18.79
N ALA A 126 19.32 -18.85 -17.58
CA ALA A 126 20.69 -18.64 -17.08
C ALA A 126 21.22 -19.76 -16.18
N GLY A 127 20.43 -20.82 -15.92
CA GLY A 127 20.79 -21.89 -14.98
C GLY A 127 21.04 -21.40 -13.54
N ARG A 128 20.34 -20.37 -13.10
CA ARG A 128 20.49 -19.75 -11.76
C ARG A 128 19.33 -20.14 -10.84
N VAL A 129 19.53 -19.96 -9.54
CA VAL A 129 18.47 -20.15 -8.54
C VAL A 129 17.38 -19.08 -8.73
N ALA A 130 16.13 -19.52 -8.95
CA ALA A 130 15.00 -18.63 -9.24
C ALA A 130 14.77 -17.57 -8.16
N ARG A 131 14.87 -17.95 -6.88
CA ARG A 131 14.67 -17.04 -5.74
C ARG A 131 15.62 -15.83 -5.82
N ASP A 132 16.87 -16.05 -6.18
CA ASP A 132 17.88 -14.98 -6.19
C ASP A 132 17.64 -13.99 -7.32
N VAL A 133 17.27 -14.50 -8.50
CA VAL A 133 16.96 -13.64 -9.67
C VAL A 133 15.68 -12.85 -9.44
N VAL A 134 14.64 -13.49 -8.90
CA VAL A 134 13.37 -12.83 -8.55
C VAL A 134 13.63 -11.73 -7.52
N ASN A 135 14.34 -12.02 -6.42
CA ASN A 135 14.68 -11.03 -5.40
C ASN A 135 15.48 -9.85 -5.97
N ARG A 136 16.44 -10.13 -6.86
CA ARG A 136 17.19 -9.08 -7.56
C ARG A 136 16.28 -8.19 -8.41
N TYR A 137 15.31 -8.76 -9.13
CA TYR A 137 14.37 -7.99 -9.95
C TYR A 137 13.44 -7.13 -9.10
N PHE A 138 12.93 -7.66 -7.99
CA PHE A 138 12.18 -6.88 -7.01
C PHE A 138 13.03 -5.74 -6.42
N GLY A 139 14.29 -6.01 -6.06
CA GLY A 139 15.22 -4.98 -5.57
C GLY A 139 15.45 -3.87 -6.58
N ILE A 140 15.71 -4.19 -7.85
CA ILE A 140 15.89 -3.19 -8.92
C ILE A 140 14.60 -2.39 -9.13
N PHE A 141 13.45 -3.06 -9.15
CA PHE A 141 12.16 -2.40 -9.31
C PHE A 141 11.88 -1.42 -8.17
N PHE A 142 11.98 -1.87 -6.92
CA PHE A 142 11.70 -1.01 -5.76
C PHE A 142 12.73 0.11 -5.60
N LEU A 143 13.99 -0.12 -5.94
CA LEU A 143 15.01 0.95 -5.95
C LEU A 143 14.61 2.08 -6.89
N ILE A 144 14.19 1.75 -8.12
CA ILE A 144 13.74 2.75 -9.11
C ILE A 144 12.42 3.37 -8.66
N PHE A 145 11.41 2.56 -8.37
CA PHE A 145 10.07 3.01 -7.98
C PHE A 145 10.11 3.96 -6.78
N GLN A 146 10.86 3.63 -5.71
CA GLN A 146 10.84 4.42 -4.48
C GLN A 146 11.46 5.81 -4.66
N SER A 147 12.34 5.99 -5.66
CA SER A 147 12.86 7.30 -6.03
C SER A 147 11.77 8.26 -6.57
N SER A 148 10.62 7.74 -7.01
CA SER A 148 9.49 8.57 -7.47
C SER A 148 9.01 9.57 -6.42
N GLY A 149 9.06 9.18 -5.14
CA GLY A 149 8.66 10.03 -4.01
C GLY A 149 9.59 11.24 -3.82
N VAL A 150 10.88 11.12 -4.16
CA VAL A 150 11.82 12.25 -4.13
C VAL A 150 11.42 13.26 -5.20
N TRP A 151 11.23 12.81 -6.43
CA TRP A 151 10.88 13.68 -7.55
C TRP A 151 9.51 14.34 -7.38
N GLY A 152 8.51 13.58 -6.93
CA GLY A 152 7.15 14.10 -6.72
C GLY A 152 7.11 15.21 -5.68
N ASN A 153 7.76 15.00 -4.53
CA ASN A 153 7.80 16.01 -3.47
C ASN A 153 8.69 17.21 -3.84
N LEU A 154 9.79 17.00 -4.58
CA LEU A 154 10.64 18.08 -5.06
C LEU A 154 9.89 19.02 -6.01
N ILE A 155 9.15 18.46 -6.97
CA ILE A 155 8.33 19.25 -7.91
C ILE A 155 7.30 20.08 -7.13
N SER A 156 6.58 19.47 -6.18
CA SER A 156 5.64 20.18 -5.32
C SER A 156 6.32 21.34 -4.58
N SER A 157 7.45 21.08 -3.91
CA SER A 157 8.16 22.12 -3.15
C SER A 157 8.64 23.28 -4.02
N LEU A 158 9.14 23.02 -5.23
CA LEU A 158 9.61 24.08 -6.14
C LEU A 158 8.46 24.95 -6.66
N VAL A 159 7.29 24.34 -6.91
CA VAL A 159 6.10 25.07 -7.36
C VAL A 159 5.54 25.95 -6.24
N PHE A 160 5.38 25.40 -5.02
CA PHE A 160 4.84 26.17 -3.90
C PHE A 160 5.83 27.17 -3.28
N GLY A 161 7.13 26.92 -3.40
CA GLY A 161 8.18 27.80 -2.89
C GLY A 161 8.30 29.14 -3.63
N GLN A 162 7.60 29.32 -4.76
CA GLN A 162 7.57 30.58 -5.51
C GLN A 162 6.47 31.55 -5.07
N LEU A 163 5.56 31.14 -4.18
CA LEU A 163 4.56 32.05 -3.62
C LEU A 163 5.22 33.02 -2.63
N PRO A 164 4.91 34.33 -2.71
CA PRO A 164 5.41 35.30 -1.75
C PRO A 164 5.00 34.85 -0.34
N THR A 165 5.93 34.94 0.61
CA THR A 165 5.69 34.70 2.03
C THR A 165 4.47 35.50 2.46
N HIS A 166 3.34 34.83 2.62
CA HIS A 166 2.15 35.44 3.20
C HIS A 166 2.49 35.94 4.60
N GLU A 167 1.84 37.03 4.96
CA GLU A 167 1.92 37.75 6.25
C GLU A 167 2.14 36.82 7.46
N PRO A 168 2.86 37.29 8.49
CA PRO A 168 3.15 36.51 9.68
C PRO A 168 1.86 35.89 10.24
N ILE A 169 1.84 34.55 10.30
CA ILE A 169 0.73 33.76 10.81
C ILE A 169 0.46 34.19 12.26
N PRO A 170 -0.78 34.55 12.63
CA PRO A 170 -1.11 34.97 13.99
C PRO A 170 -0.73 33.90 15.03
N GLU A 171 -0.13 34.29 16.16
CA GLU A 171 0.33 33.36 17.21
C GLU A 171 -0.78 32.41 17.71
N GLN A 172 -2.05 32.82 17.65
CA GLN A 172 -3.20 31.97 17.98
C GLN A 172 -3.38 30.77 17.05
N GLN A 173 -2.99 30.83 15.77
CA GLN A 173 -3.00 29.67 14.88
C GLN A 173 -1.82 28.73 15.15
N LEU A 174 -0.66 29.26 15.58
CA LEU A 174 0.48 28.45 16.00
C LEU A 174 0.21 27.66 17.30
N LEU A 175 -0.65 28.16 18.19
CA LEU A 175 -1.06 27.44 19.41
C LEU A 175 -1.88 26.16 19.13
N SER A 176 -2.48 26.05 17.94
CA SER A 176 -3.31 24.93 17.49
C SER A 176 -2.60 23.98 16.52
N CYS A 177 -1.29 24.10 16.30
CA CYS A 177 -0.57 23.22 15.38
C CYS A 177 -0.06 21.93 16.07
N GLY A 178 0.36 20.95 15.27
CA GLY A 178 0.99 19.72 15.76
C GLY A 178 0.02 18.81 16.51
N ALA A 179 0.40 18.31 17.69
CA ALA A 179 -0.43 17.39 18.46
C ALA A 179 -1.79 17.99 18.86
N ARG A 180 -1.89 19.33 18.97
CA ARG A 180 -3.10 20.05 19.38
C ARG A 180 -4.04 20.38 18.22
N ASP A 181 -3.69 19.97 17.00
CA ASP A 181 -4.54 20.19 15.83
C ASP A 181 -5.79 19.31 15.87
N CYS A 182 -6.94 19.98 15.85
CA CYS A 182 -8.29 19.40 15.86
C CYS A 182 -9.18 19.98 14.75
N LEU A 183 -8.63 20.69 13.75
CA LEU A 183 -9.39 21.59 12.86
C LEU A 183 -10.57 20.95 12.09
N MET A 184 -10.58 19.63 11.89
CA MET A 184 -11.70 18.90 11.26
C MET A 184 -12.70 18.29 12.27
N ALA A 185 -12.28 18.12 13.53
CA ALA A 185 -13.18 17.75 14.62
C ALA A 185 -13.84 19.03 15.14
N LYS A 186 -14.90 19.48 14.46
CA LYS A 186 -15.64 20.68 14.87
C LYS A 186 -15.95 20.63 16.38
N ALA A 187 -15.80 21.79 17.03
CA ALA A 187 -16.05 22.07 18.44
C ALA A 187 -17.31 21.36 18.99
N PRO A 188 -17.33 21.01 20.29
CA PRO A 188 -18.34 20.13 20.88
C PRO A 188 -19.72 20.77 20.84
N THR A 189 -20.51 20.50 19.81
CA THR A 189 -21.95 20.40 19.99
C THR A 189 -22.21 19.02 20.53
N ASN A 190 -22.64 18.94 21.79
CA ASN A 190 -23.02 17.74 22.54
C ASN A 190 -23.68 16.67 21.68
N SER A 191 -22.87 15.86 21.03
CA SER A 191 -23.27 14.71 20.23
C SER A 191 -22.03 13.85 20.09
N THR A 192 -21.71 13.13 21.16
CA THR A 192 -20.84 11.96 21.11
C THR A 192 -21.52 10.90 20.22
N GLN A 193 -21.37 11.01 18.90
CA GLN A 193 -21.63 9.90 18.00
C GLN A 193 -20.43 8.96 18.10
N ARG A 194 -20.41 8.16 19.16
CA ARG A 194 -19.47 7.07 19.35
C ARG A 194 -19.74 6.08 18.23
N VAL A 195 -18.82 5.96 17.26
CA VAL A 195 -18.91 4.92 16.22
C VAL A 195 -19.10 3.57 16.93
N PRO A 196 -20.16 2.80 16.61
CA PRO A 196 -20.49 1.61 17.36
C PRO A 196 -19.33 0.61 17.24
N GLN A 197 -18.69 0.29 18.37
CA GLN A 197 -17.58 -0.68 18.47
C GLN A 197 -17.93 -2.03 17.82
N LYS A 198 -19.22 -2.37 17.79
CA LYS A 198 -19.77 -3.54 17.11
C LYS A 198 -19.45 -3.53 15.60
N LEU A 199 -19.48 -2.38 14.92
CA LEU A 199 -19.19 -2.28 13.48
C LEU A 199 -17.70 -2.52 13.18
N ILE A 200 -16.80 -2.03 14.03
CA ILE A 200 -15.35 -2.22 13.91
C ILE A 200 -14.98 -3.71 14.07
N TYR A 201 -15.54 -4.37 15.07
CA TYR A 201 -15.32 -5.81 15.27
C TYR A 201 -16.03 -6.69 14.23
N THR A 202 -17.16 -6.24 13.67
CA THR A 202 -17.86 -6.95 12.59
C THR A 202 -17.08 -6.86 11.28
N LEU A 203 -16.46 -5.71 10.98
CA LEU A 203 -15.58 -5.53 9.83
C LEU A 203 -14.26 -6.32 9.98
N LEU A 204 -13.69 -6.38 11.19
CA LEU A 204 -12.54 -7.24 11.48
C LEU A 204 -12.89 -8.74 11.38
N GLY A 205 -14.06 -9.14 11.88
CA GLY A 205 -14.48 -10.56 11.96
C GLY A 205 -14.92 -11.19 10.65
N ILE A 206 -15.61 -10.45 9.76
CA ILE A 206 -16.01 -10.97 8.43
C ILE A 206 -14.77 -11.27 7.57
N TYR A 207 -13.68 -10.53 7.79
CA TYR A 207 -12.44 -10.71 7.04
C TYR A 207 -11.63 -11.93 7.51
N THR A 208 -11.42 -12.12 8.82
CA THR A 208 -10.64 -13.26 9.36
C THR A 208 -11.17 -14.63 8.92
N VAL A 209 -12.48 -14.75 8.69
CA VAL A 209 -13.14 -15.99 8.24
C VAL A 209 -12.92 -16.28 6.75
N LEU A 210 -12.78 -15.25 5.91
CA LEU A 210 -12.52 -15.44 4.48
C LEU A 210 -11.05 -15.86 4.21
N TYR A 211 -10.12 -15.48 5.08
CA TYR A 211 -8.68 -15.81 4.99
C TYR A 211 -8.37 -17.30 5.19
N GLY A 212 -9.18 -18.05 5.94
CA GLY A 212 -8.91 -19.47 6.23
C GLY A 212 -9.35 -20.44 5.12
N VAL A 213 -10.08 -19.97 4.10
CA VAL A 213 -10.81 -20.85 3.17
C VAL A 213 -10.32 -20.74 1.71
N LEU A 214 -9.50 -19.74 1.33
CA LEU A 214 -9.24 -19.43 -0.10
C LEU A 214 -7.77 -19.48 -0.60
N PHE A 215 -7.05 -20.56 -0.24
CA PHE A 215 -5.90 -21.13 -0.98
C PHE A 215 -4.46 -20.65 -0.70
N GLU A 216 -3.60 -21.64 -0.42
CA GLU A 216 -2.14 -21.57 -0.22
C GLU A 216 -1.31 -21.60 -1.54
N LYS A 217 -1.92 -21.75 -2.73
CA LYS A 217 -1.18 -22.10 -3.96
C LYS A 217 -1.00 -21.00 -5.02
N ASP A 218 -1.65 -19.85 -4.87
CA ASP A 218 -1.61 -18.80 -5.90
C ASP A 218 -0.82 -17.55 -5.45
N LYS A 219 0.28 -17.24 -6.15
CA LYS A 219 1.12 -16.07 -5.89
C LYS A 219 0.35 -14.75 -5.97
N GLU A 220 -0.68 -14.70 -6.81
CA GLU A 220 -1.55 -13.53 -6.99
C GLU A 220 -2.34 -13.20 -5.72
N ALA A 221 -2.79 -14.24 -5.00
CA ALA A 221 -3.51 -14.08 -3.74
C ALA A 221 -2.60 -13.53 -2.63
N ALA A 222 -1.34 -13.96 -2.57
CA ALA A 222 -0.37 -13.44 -1.61
C ALA A 222 -0.12 -11.93 -1.79
N PHE A 223 0.05 -11.45 -3.03
CA PHE A 223 0.21 -10.02 -3.29
C PHE A 223 -1.08 -9.23 -3.04
N ALA A 224 -2.24 -9.79 -3.39
CA ALA A 224 -3.54 -9.20 -3.07
C ALA A 224 -3.73 -9.07 -1.55
N ASN A 225 -3.33 -10.07 -0.77
CA ASN A 225 -3.39 -10.06 0.70
C ASN A 225 -2.49 -9.00 1.33
N TYR A 226 -1.25 -8.84 0.84
CA TYR A 226 -0.37 -7.76 1.30
C TYR A 226 -1.00 -6.38 1.06
N ARG A 227 -1.55 -6.14 -0.14
CA ARG A 227 -2.21 -4.87 -0.48
C ARG A 227 -3.54 -4.68 0.23
N LEU A 228 -4.26 -5.74 0.56
CA LEU A 228 -5.47 -5.69 1.37
C LEU A 228 -5.15 -5.18 2.79
N GLY A 229 -4.12 -5.72 3.42
CA GLY A 229 -3.67 -5.28 4.75
C GLY A 229 -3.25 -3.81 4.76
N GLU A 230 -2.51 -3.37 3.75
CA GLU A 230 -2.12 -1.96 3.59
C GLU A 230 -3.33 -1.03 3.37
N ALA A 231 -4.25 -1.42 2.47
CA ALA A 231 -5.45 -0.64 2.20
C ALA A 231 -6.34 -0.50 3.44
N LEU A 232 -6.47 -1.56 4.25
CA LEU A 232 -7.17 -1.51 5.54
C LEU A 232 -6.57 -0.47 6.48
N GLY A 233 -5.24 -0.43 6.60
CA GLY A 233 -4.53 0.55 7.40
C GLY A 233 -4.87 1.98 6.98
N PHE A 234 -4.84 2.26 5.67
CA PHE A 234 -5.20 3.58 5.15
C PHE A 234 -6.69 3.92 5.34
N VAL A 235 -7.61 3.00 5.06
CA VAL A 235 -9.06 3.23 5.26
C VAL A 235 -9.36 3.55 6.71
N VAL A 236 -8.78 2.81 7.65
CA VAL A 236 -8.95 3.08 9.08
C VAL A 236 -8.37 4.45 9.43
N ALA A 237 -7.14 4.74 8.99
CA ALA A 237 -6.46 6.00 9.27
C ALA A 237 -7.21 7.24 8.74
N PHE A 238 -7.68 7.22 7.50
CA PHE A 238 -8.44 8.31 6.89
C PHE A 238 -9.91 8.32 7.34
N GLY A 239 -10.48 7.16 7.67
CA GLY A 239 -11.86 7.05 8.16
C GLY A 239 -12.08 7.75 9.49
N TYR A 240 -11.15 7.62 10.45
CA TYR A 240 -11.22 8.39 11.70
C TYR A 240 -10.56 9.77 11.61
N SER A 241 -9.89 10.12 10.50
CA SER A 241 -9.08 11.34 10.43
C SER A 241 -9.89 12.62 10.57
N ALA A 242 -11.17 12.59 10.19
CA ALA A 242 -12.09 13.72 10.32
C ALA A 242 -12.68 13.89 11.73
N PHE A 243 -12.63 12.84 12.57
CA PHE A 243 -13.33 12.82 13.86
C PHE A 243 -12.40 12.90 15.08
N LEU A 244 -11.11 12.57 14.91
CA LEU A 244 -10.13 12.54 15.97
C LEU A 244 -9.13 13.70 15.86
N CYS A 245 -8.79 14.32 16.97
CA CYS A 245 -7.65 15.23 17.08
C CYS A 245 -6.32 14.50 16.84
N VAL A 246 -5.32 15.22 16.36
CA VAL A 246 -3.98 14.67 16.05
C VAL A 246 -3.35 13.98 17.26
N SER A 247 -3.49 14.51 18.48
CA SER A 247 -3.03 13.85 19.71
C SER A 247 -3.51 12.41 19.83
N VAL A 248 -4.79 12.15 19.57
CA VAL A 248 -5.37 10.80 19.70
C VAL A 248 -4.83 9.89 18.61
N LYS A 249 -4.64 10.40 17.39
CA LYS A 249 -4.03 9.65 16.28
C LYS A 249 -2.61 9.20 16.63
N LEU A 250 -1.82 10.07 17.26
CA LEU A 250 -0.46 9.75 17.69
C LEU A 250 -0.41 8.63 18.75
N TYR A 251 -1.33 8.65 19.72
CA TYR A 251 -1.43 7.56 20.70
C TYR A 251 -1.85 6.23 20.09
N ILE A 252 -2.81 6.25 19.15
CA ILE A 252 -3.22 5.05 18.41
C ILE A 252 -2.01 4.48 17.65
N LEU A 253 -1.28 5.33 16.92
CA LEU A 253 -0.08 4.92 16.18
C LEU A 253 0.98 4.30 17.09
N LEU A 254 1.27 4.95 18.22
CA LEU A 254 2.22 4.44 19.21
C LEU A 254 1.79 3.07 19.76
N GLY A 255 0.50 2.90 20.07
CA GLY A 255 -0.04 1.63 20.55
C GLY A 255 0.11 0.50 19.53
N VAL A 256 -0.20 0.77 18.26
CA VAL A 256 -0.04 -0.21 17.16
C VAL A 256 1.43 -0.57 16.95
N LEU A 257 2.34 0.40 17.00
CA LEU A 257 3.79 0.15 16.89
C LEU A 257 4.30 -0.71 18.05
N CYS A 258 3.94 -0.38 19.29
CA CYS A 258 4.32 -1.18 20.45
C CYS A 258 3.80 -2.61 20.37
N LEU A 259 2.53 -2.80 19.97
CA LEU A 259 1.95 -4.12 19.76
C LEU A 259 2.69 -4.91 18.68
N THR A 260 3.03 -4.26 17.57
CA THR A 260 3.75 -4.89 16.45
C THR A 260 5.15 -5.33 16.89
N MET A 261 5.87 -4.49 17.63
CA MET A 261 7.19 -4.83 18.18
C MET A 261 7.12 -5.98 19.18
N ALA A 262 6.10 -6.00 20.05
CA ALA A 262 5.90 -7.09 21.00
C ALA A 262 5.57 -8.41 20.27
N ALA A 263 4.66 -8.37 19.29
CA ALA A 263 4.31 -9.55 18.49
C ALA A 263 5.54 -10.11 17.74
N TYR A 264 6.33 -9.24 17.10
CA TYR A 264 7.57 -9.66 16.44
C TYR A 264 8.58 -10.27 17.43
N GLY A 265 8.76 -9.64 18.59
CA GLY A 265 9.63 -10.16 19.65
C GLY A 265 9.18 -11.51 20.20
N ILE A 266 7.86 -11.77 20.28
CA ILE A 266 7.32 -13.06 20.68
C ILE A 266 7.64 -14.14 19.64
N VAL A 267 7.49 -13.84 18.35
CA VAL A 267 7.81 -14.78 17.26
C VAL A 267 9.29 -15.14 17.29
N GLU A 268 10.18 -14.14 17.37
CA GLU A 268 11.62 -14.36 17.45
C GLU A 268 12.00 -15.17 18.70
N TYR A 269 11.36 -14.89 19.84
CA TYR A 269 11.56 -15.64 21.06
C TYR A 269 11.15 -17.11 20.90
N GLN A 270 9.98 -17.37 20.31
CA GLN A 270 9.50 -18.73 20.01
C GLN A 270 10.46 -19.47 19.07
N GLU A 271 10.89 -18.83 17.97
CA GLU A 271 11.83 -19.44 17.03
C GLU A 271 13.18 -19.74 17.68
N SER A 272 13.67 -18.83 18.52
CA SER A 272 14.90 -19.04 19.29
C SER A 272 14.80 -20.22 20.28
N GLN A 273 13.61 -20.45 20.86
CA GLN A 273 13.37 -21.61 21.73
C GLN A 273 13.33 -22.92 20.95
N ASP A 274 12.77 -22.91 19.75
CA ASP A 274 12.70 -24.08 18.88
C ASP A 274 14.08 -24.47 18.32
N LEU A 275 14.94 -23.49 18.01
CA LEU A 275 16.35 -23.70 17.65
C LEU A 275 17.20 -24.21 18.83
N GLY A 276 16.81 -23.91 20.07
CA GLY A 276 17.51 -24.31 21.29
C GLY A 276 17.11 -25.70 21.83
N ARG A 277 16.06 -26.34 21.30
CA ARG A 277 15.66 -27.69 21.73
C ARG A 277 16.50 -28.78 21.04
N PRO A 278 17.15 -29.70 21.78
CA PRO A 278 17.72 -30.89 21.18
C PRO A 278 16.60 -31.76 20.57
N PRO A 279 16.83 -32.43 19.43
CA PRO A 279 15.81 -33.26 18.81
C PRO A 279 15.36 -34.36 19.77
N ALA A 280 14.07 -34.35 20.13
CA ALA A 280 13.48 -35.41 20.92
C ALA A 280 13.59 -36.73 20.13
N GLY A 281 14.26 -37.71 20.73
CA GLY A 281 14.60 -38.97 20.07
C GLY A 281 13.40 -39.72 19.51
N GLY A 282 13.63 -40.36 18.35
CA GLY A 282 12.87 -41.52 17.91
C GLY A 282 11.52 -41.25 17.23
N ALA A 283 11.54 -40.61 16.06
CA ALA A 283 10.55 -40.90 15.02
C ALA A 283 11.21 -40.73 13.64
N THR A 284 11.37 -41.85 12.94
CA THR A 284 11.78 -41.95 11.54
C THR A 284 10.88 -41.07 10.68
N ARG A 285 11.44 -39.98 10.12
CA ARG A 285 10.84 -39.31 8.96
C ARG A 285 11.03 -40.25 7.75
N PRO A 286 10.01 -40.51 6.92
CA PRO A 286 10.23 -41.11 5.61
C PRO A 286 11.17 -40.19 4.84
N ALA A 287 12.15 -40.79 4.18
CA ALA A 287 13.12 -40.11 3.34
C ALA A 287 12.41 -39.30 2.24
N GLU A 288 12.60 -37.99 2.24
CA GLU A 288 12.80 -37.26 0.99
C GLU A 288 14.30 -37.29 0.74
N GLU A 289 14.73 -38.13 -0.20
CA GLU A 289 16.03 -38.04 -0.88
C GLU A 289 16.24 -36.57 -1.29
N GLY A 290 17.32 -35.91 -0.84
CA GLY A 290 18.61 -35.99 -1.52
C GLY A 290 18.47 -35.32 -2.89
N GLU A 291 18.90 -34.08 -3.11
CA GLU A 291 20.32 -33.80 -3.34
C GLU A 291 20.84 -32.57 -2.55
N THR A 292 21.54 -32.89 -1.46
CA THR A 292 22.96 -32.60 -1.20
C THR A 292 23.55 -31.38 -1.93
N GLN A 293 23.78 -30.25 -1.24
CA GLN A 293 25.04 -29.88 -0.55
C GLN A 293 26.29 -29.82 -1.46
N THR A 294 26.83 -28.64 -1.79
CA THR A 294 27.82 -27.76 -1.10
C THR A 294 29.26 -27.93 -1.61
N LYS A 295 29.95 -26.77 -1.76
CA LYS A 295 31.40 -26.53 -1.63
C LYS A 295 32.35 -27.17 -2.66
N MET A 296 32.72 -26.39 -3.68
CA MET A 296 34.01 -25.68 -3.74
C MET A 296 33.88 -24.50 -4.72
#